data_AF-A0A7L1YLV2-F1
#
_entry.id   AF-A0A7L1YLV2-F1
#
_cell.length_a   1.000
_cell.length_b   1.000
_cell.length_c   1.000
_cell.angle_alpha   90.00
_cell.angle_beta   90.00
_cell.angle_gamma   90.00
#
_symmetry.space_group_name_H-M   'P 1'
#
loop_
_entity.id
_entity.type
_entity.pdbx_description
1 polymer ?
#
loop_
_entity_poly.entity_id
_entity_poly.type
_entity_poly.pdbx_seq_one_letter_code
_entity_poly.pdbx_strand_id
1 'polypeptide(L)'
;LNVTEEKFVLHTLAGCTEYKSLLDVVVNAFYAQDGRYCLISERNLYMVICYLATFQLDELGLQHFSRIVKSLDTAKMQKFLRFFFNTLHLNTWIKDEWSHFYDSLYVKENLIDPLLRWQPKVQQLIEQLTNKLNNLTTTVKTSSVTQPKEFNLTVPKPRATPLPLPIHLPVLEKRRPVPPSIYKPPKERKQLEAIKEKNLQKANVSVLYSCSTLSFLPNLFFYTFIMCSSNYFSCSSKVSIHPFHWENETVQMHYHSVSIDNIPIKLNTAAIWREGALYQRKMEEELKRVENLQQGAGEPSEFLEWQKQMRGKDLEEQLAEIECRRLQGKLSHEEAILARQNVIQENKKKADLLREEKAELMHQHAEKRLQEQKEMKELADQVMQGHKNVKQVKTKLQKYKQQIAQQVSEESGQLLRQALEEEEEKAKKRYEIIQQIRAIESVPGVRHKFVDLTETGGHGLFGEMSIVELLERLALLKEAQKAAEEEKRDQIIHEKQAKEQLILEKLDQISQFRAELGRAAALKQEEKKRKSQSGERPVKDERILNLQKKIVEKKMERKKQAGL
;
A
#
# COMPACT_ATOMS: atom_id res chain seq x y z
N LEU A 1 -31.14 1.36 -21.47
CA LEU A 1 -31.41 2.80 -21.30
C LEU A 1 -32.64 3.10 -22.18
N ASN A 2 -33.20 4.31 -22.19
CA ASN A 2 -34.18 4.66 -23.22
C ASN A 2 -33.48 4.82 -24.58
N VAL A 3 -34.16 4.56 -25.71
CA VAL A 3 -33.55 4.63 -27.06
C VAL A 3 -32.97 6.03 -27.37
N THR A 4 -33.50 7.07 -26.76
CA THR A 4 -32.98 8.44 -26.79
C THR A 4 -31.67 8.61 -25.99
N GLU A 5 -31.58 8.00 -24.81
CA GLU A 5 -30.38 8.01 -23.95
C GLU A 5 -29.22 7.23 -24.59
N GLU A 6 -29.50 6.11 -25.26
CA GLU A 6 -28.48 5.31 -25.95
C GLU A 6 -27.89 6.08 -27.14
N LYS A 7 -28.74 6.74 -27.93
CA LYS A 7 -28.30 7.67 -28.99
C LYS A 7 -27.49 8.85 -28.44
N PHE A 8 -27.91 9.44 -27.32
CA PHE A 8 -27.17 10.52 -26.66
C PHE A 8 -25.76 10.07 -26.20
N VAL A 9 -25.64 8.88 -25.58
CA VAL A 9 -24.35 8.33 -25.16
C VAL A 9 -23.45 8.03 -26.36
N LEU A 10 -23.99 7.43 -27.43
CA LEU A 10 -23.23 7.17 -28.66
C LEU A 10 -22.75 8.46 -29.34
N HIS A 11 -23.60 9.49 -29.43
CA HIS A 11 -23.23 10.81 -29.96
C HIS A 11 -22.13 11.48 -29.12
N THR A 12 -22.27 11.43 -27.79
CA THR A 12 -21.26 11.95 -26.86
C THR A 12 -19.91 11.24 -27.02
N LEU A 13 -19.92 9.91 -27.19
CA LEU A 13 -18.69 9.13 -27.41
C LEU A 13 -18.06 9.42 -28.78
N ALA A 14 -18.86 9.55 -29.84
CA ALA A 14 -18.38 9.92 -31.17
C ALA A 14 -17.69 11.30 -31.15
N GLY A 15 -18.36 12.32 -30.61
CA GLY A 15 -17.79 13.66 -30.46
C GLY A 15 -16.54 13.70 -29.57
N CYS A 16 -16.48 12.88 -28.50
CA CYS A 16 -15.26 12.71 -27.70
C CYS A 16 -14.08 12.08 -28.48
N THR A 17 -14.35 11.31 -29.54
CA THR A 17 -13.31 10.77 -30.43
C THR A 17 -12.95 11.69 -31.59
N GLU A 18 -13.90 12.45 -32.12
CA GLU A 18 -13.70 13.43 -33.20
C GLU A 18 -12.89 14.64 -32.71
N TYR A 19 -13.37 15.34 -31.66
CA TYR A 19 -12.73 16.53 -31.11
C TYR A 19 -11.59 16.21 -30.13
N LYS A 20 -11.07 14.99 -30.17
CA LYS A 20 -10.12 14.46 -29.19
C LYS A 20 -8.87 15.34 -29.03
N SER A 21 -8.35 15.93 -30.11
CA SER A 21 -7.19 16.83 -30.06
C SER A 21 -7.42 18.06 -29.17
N LEU A 22 -8.53 18.78 -29.38
CA LEU A 22 -8.91 19.95 -28.58
C LEU A 22 -9.10 19.60 -27.10
N LEU A 23 -9.72 18.44 -26.84
CA LEU A 23 -10.01 17.95 -25.50
C LEU A 23 -8.73 17.47 -24.79
N ASP A 24 -7.83 16.81 -25.52
CA ASP A 24 -6.53 16.35 -25.02
C ASP A 24 -5.65 17.53 -24.57
N VAL A 25 -5.66 18.68 -25.28
CA VAL A 25 -4.98 19.93 -24.86
C VAL A 25 -5.40 20.34 -23.45
N VAL A 26 -6.71 20.52 -23.22
CA VAL A 26 -7.25 20.96 -21.92
C VAL A 26 -6.98 19.94 -20.82
N VAL A 27 -7.22 18.65 -21.09
CA VAL A 27 -7.07 17.59 -20.08
C VAL A 27 -5.61 17.35 -19.73
N ASN A 28 -4.68 17.37 -20.69
CA ASN A 28 -3.25 17.23 -20.41
C ASN A 28 -2.72 18.41 -19.56
N ALA A 29 -3.12 19.64 -19.89
CA ALA A 29 -2.77 20.83 -19.11
C ALA A 29 -3.36 20.78 -17.68
N PHE A 30 -4.59 20.28 -17.51
CA PHE A 30 -5.17 20.03 -16.18
C PHE A 30 -4.30 19.09 -15.35
N TYR A 31 -3.92 17.92 -15.89
CA TYR A 31 -3.06 16.96 -15.16
C TYR A 31 -1.67 17.53 -14.80
N ALA A 32 -1.11 18.42 -15.63
CA ALA A 32 0.17 19.07 -15.34
C ALA A 32 0.09 20.11 -14.19
N GLN A 33 -1.05 20.81 -14.07
CA GLN A 33 -1.27 21.89 -13.10
C GLN A 33 -2.06 21.39 -11.86
N ASP A 34 -3.39 21.53 -11.86
CA ASP A 34 -4.27 21.23 -10.70
C ASP A 34 -4.54 19.73 -10.50
N GLY A 35 -4.37 18.91 -11.55
CA GLY A 35 -4.79 17.52 -11.64
C GLY A 35 -3.78 16.48 -11.17
N ARG A 36 -2.64 16.88 -10.60
CA ARG A 36 -1.52 15.96 -10.20
C ARG A 36 -1.89 14.81 -9.25
N TYR A 37 -2.99 14.95 -8.52
CA TYR A 37 -3.52 13.94 -7.59
C TYR A 37 -4.75 13.17 -8.13
N CYS A 38 -5.17 13.44 -9.38
CA CYS A 38 -6.23 12.71 -10.04
C CYS A 38 -5.67 11.44 -10.70
N LEU A 39 -6.46 10.37 -10.79
CA LEU A 39 -5.97 9.11 -11.35
C LEU A 39 -5.95 9.17 -12.88
N ILE A 40 -4.97 8.54 -13.53
CA ILE A 40 -4.89 8.47 -15.00
C ILE A 40 -6.10 7.69 -15.58
N SER A 41 -6.65 6.74 -14.83
CA SER A 41 -7.89 6.03 -15.18
C SER A 41 -9.12 6.95 -15.27
N GLU A 42 -9.10 8.12 -14.62
CA GLU A 42 -10.18 9.11 -14.67
C GLU A 42 -10.05 10.05 -15.90
N ARG A 43 -8.98 9.94 -16.71
CA ARG A 43 -8.73 10.82 -17.87
C ARG A 43 -9.92 10.88 -18.82
N ASN A 44 -10.54 9.73 -19.10
CA ASN A 44 -11.70 9.63 -20.00
C ASN A 44 -12.94 10.35 -19.42
N LEU A 45 -13.09 10.41 -18.09
CA LEU A 45 -14.17 11.16 -17.44
C LEU A 45 -13.96 12.66 -17.64
N TYR A 46 -12.74 13.17 -17.45
CA TYR A 46 -12.43 14.59 -17.72
C TYR A 46 -12.58 14.94 -19.20
N MET A 47 -12.23 14.04 -20.13
CA MET A 47 -12.49 14.23 -21.57
C MET A 47 -13.98 14.38 -21.88
N VAL A 48 -14.83 13.50 -21.34
CA VAL A 48 -16.29 13.57 -21.53
C VAL A 48 -16.88 14.82 -20.88
N ILE A 49 -16.47 15.19 -19.66
CA ILE A 49 -16.96 16.41 -19.00
C ILE A 49 -16.47 17.68 -19.73
N CYS A 50 -15.28 17.65 -20.33
CA CYS A 50 -14.79 18.72 -21.21
C CYS A 50 -15.66 18.86 -22.46
N TYR A 51 -15.90 17.76 -23.20
CA TYR A 51 -16.75 17.74 -24.40
C TYR A 51 -18.20 18.19 -24.12
N LEU A 52 -18.78 17.72 -23.00
CA LEU A 52 -20.10 18.15 -22.55
C LEU A 52 -20.15 19.63 -22.15
N ALA A 53 -19.01 20.22 -21.75
CA ALA A 53 -18.89 21.62 -21.40
C ALA A 53 -18.62 22.54 -22.61
N THR A 54 -17.91 22.05 -23.63
CA THR A 54 -17.59 22.81 -24.86
C THR A 54 -18.69 22.79 -25.90
N PHE A 55 -19.24 21.61 -26.22
CA PHE A 55 -20.12 21.44 -27.38
C PHE A 55 -21.59 21.26 -27.02
N GLN A 56 -21.91 20.57 -25.93
CA GLN A 56 -23.30 20.23 -25.59
C GLN A 56 -23.90 21.08 -24.46
N LEU A 57 -23.18 22.05 -23.89
CA LEU A 57 -23.68 22.76 -22.70
C LEU A 57 -24.89 23.67 -23.00
N ASP A 58 -24.97 24.24 -24.21
CA ASP A 58 -26.17 24.96 -24.69
C ASP A 58 -27.35 24.01 -25.00
N GLU A 59 -27.11 22.85 -25.64
CA GLU A 59 -28.18 21.87 -25.97
C GLU A 59 -28.76 21.15 -24.75
N LEU A 60 -27.87 20.65 -23.89
CA LEU A 60 -28.18 19.85 -22.70
C LEU A 60 -28.66 20.73 -21.54
N GLY A 61 -28.15 21.96 -21.49
CA GLY A 61 -28.52 22.98 -20.52
C GLY A 61 -27.92 22.76 -19.13
N LEU A 62 -27.58 23.86 -18.46
CA LEU A 62 -26.86 23.85 -17.18
C LEU A 62 -27.56 23.05 -16.06
N GLN A 63 -28.89 22.86 -16.11
CA GLN A 63 -29.58 22.02 -15.12
C GLN A 63 -29.22 20.53 -15.24
N HIS A 64 -29.16 19.99 -16.46
CA HIS A 64 -28.75 18.59 -16.67
C HIS A 64 -27.24 18.44 -16.47
N PHE A 65 -26.44 19.40 -16.94
CA PHE A 65 -25.00 19.43 -16.69
C PHE A 65 -24.71 19.44 -15.18
N SER A 66 -25.46 20.23 -14.39
CA SER A 66 -25.34 20.25 -12.94
C SER A 66 -25.72 18.93 -12.28
N ARG A 67 -26.72 18.20 -12.80
CA ARG A 67 -27.06 16.85 -12.31
C ARG A 67 -25.94 15.84 -12.58
N ILE A 68 -25.35 15.86 -13.78
CA ILE A 68 -24.21 15.00 -14.16
C ILE A 68 -23.00 15.33 -13.27
N VAL A 69 -22.62 16.59 -13.17
CA VAL A 69 -21.49 17.01 -12.33
C VAL A 69 -21.69 16.68 -10.84
N LYS A 70 -22.92 16.77 -10.33
CA LYS A 70 -23.26 16.46 -8.92
C LYS A 70 -23.42 14.96 -8.63
N SER A 71 -23.45 14.08 -9.63
CA SER A 71 -23.42 12.61 -9.42
C SER A 71 -22.00 12.04 -9.41
N LEU A 72 -21.02 12.81 -9.88
CA LEU A 72 -19.59 12.47 -9.86
C LEU A 72 -18.90 12.99 -8.58
N ASP A 73 -17.61 12.69 -8.43
CA ASP A 73 -16.79 13.13 -7.29
C ASP A 73 -16.73 14.66 -7.21
N THR A 74 -17.47 15.22 -6.25
CA THR A 74 -17.61 16.67 -6.05
C THR A 74 -16.28 17.38 -5.86
N ALA A 75 -15.26 16.76 -5.25
CA ALA A 75 -13.97 17.38 -5.01
C ALA A 75 -13.13 17.46 -6.30
N LYS A 76 -13.21 16.43 -7.15
CA LYS A 76 -12.54 16.39 -8.45
C LYS A 76 -13.20 17.31 -9.46
N MET A 77 -14.53 17.30 -9.53
CA MET A 77 -15.30 18.15 -10.45
C MET A 77 -15.17 19.63 -10.09
N GLN A 78 -15.14 19.97 -8.80
CA GLN A 78 -14.91 21.35 -8.35
C GLN A 78 -13.54 21.88 -8.80
N LYS A 79 -12.48 21.06 -8.74
CA LYS A 79 -11.16 21.41 -9.27
C LYS A 79 -11.16 21.54 -10.79
N PHE A 80 -11.66 20.54 -11.51
CA PHE A 80 -11.64 20.52 -12.97
C PHE A 80 -12.42 21.69 -13.59
N LEU A 81 -13.63 21.97 -13.09
CA LEU A 81 -14.42 23.10 -13.58
C LEU A 81 -13.80 24.45 -13.23
N ARG A 82 -13.16 24.59 -12.06
CA ARG A 82 -12.42 25.81 -11.68
C ARG A 82 -11.21 26.05 -12.59
N PHE A 83 -10.51 24.98 -12.98
CA PHE A 83 -9.41 25.06 -13.95
C PHE A 83 -9.94 25.46 -15.34
N PHE A 84 -10.94 24.74 -15.85
CA PHE A 84 -11.40 24.90 -17.23
C PHE A 84 -12.17 26.21 -17.47
N PHE A 85 -13.06 26.62 -16.57
CA PHE A 85 -13.81 27.89 -16.67
C PHE A 85 -13.03 29.11 -16.09
N ASN A 86 -11.70 29.03 -16.02
CA ASN A 86 -10.87 30.18 -15.70
C ASN A 86 -10.78 31.12 -16.92
N THR A 87 -11.35 32.32 -16.80
CA THR A 87 -11.38 33.34 -17.86
C THR A 87 -9.99 33.69 -18.39
N LEU A 88 -8.94 33.61 -17.56
CA LEU A 88 -7.56 33.85 -17.98
C LEU A 88 -7.02 32.74 -18.88
N HIS A 89 -7.32 31.47 -18.56
CA HIS A 89 -6.87 30.33 -19.38
C HIS A 89 -7.62 30.28 -20.71
N LEU A 90 -8.95 30.50 -20.69
CA LEU A 90 -9.79 30.52 -21.88
C LEU A 90 -9.35 31.60 -22.88
N ASN A 91 -9.03 32.82 -22.43
CA ASN A 91 -8.66 33.92 -23.33
C ASN A 91 -7.19 33.95 -23.74
N THR A 92 -6.33 33.10 -23.15
CA THR A 92 -4.91 32.98 -23.52
C THR A 92 -4.65 31.59 -24.11
N TRP A 93 -3.84 30.78 -23.45
CA TRP A 93 -3.27 29.55 -24.00
C TRP A 93 -4.31 28.54 -24.53
N ILE A 94 -5.53 28.45 -23.97
CA ILE A 94 -6.55 27.54 -24.52
C ILE A 94 -6.97 28.00 -25.92
N LYS A 95 -7.25 29.29 -26.10
CA LYS A 95 -7.60 29.87 -27.39
C LYS A 95 -6.44 29.76 -28.38
N ASP A 96 -5.21 29.98 -27.94
CA ASP A 96 -4.02 29.95 -28.80
C ASP A 96 -3.72 28.52 -29.27
N GLU A 97 -3.71 27.54 -28.36
CA GLU A 97 -3.54 26.11 -28.69
C GLU A 97 -4.69 25.57 -29.56
N TRP A 98 -5.94 25.96 -29.29
CA TRP A 98 -7.07 25.60 -30.16
C TRP A 98 -6.98 26.26 -31.55
N SER A 99 -6.36 27.44 -31.65
CA SER A 99 -6.07 28.12 -32.92
C SER A 99 -4.97 27.44 -33.75
N HIS A 100 -4.31 26.40 -33.23
CA HIS A 100 -3.44 25.51 -34.02
C HIS A 100 -4.22 24.39 -34.75
N PHE A 101 -5.48 24.14 -34.39
CA PHE A 101 -6.32 23.08 -34.97
C PHE A 101 -7.49 23.62 -35.82
N TYR A 102 -7.99 24.82 -35.52
CA TYR A 102 -9.10 25.48 -36.22
C TYR A 102 -8.83 26.98 -36.37
N ASP A 103 -9.49 27.65 -37.32
CA ASP A 103 -9.33 29.11 -37.53
C ASP A 103 -9.61 29.90 -36.24
N SER A 104 -8.75 30.88 -35.92
CA SER A 104 -8.84 31.63 -34.65
C SER A 104 -10.16 32.42 -34.51
N LEU A 105 -10.82 32.79 -35.61
CA LEU A 105 -12.18 33.35 -35.61
C LEU A 105 -13.21 32.30 -35.16
N TYR A 106 -13.19 31.12 -35.76
CA TYR A 106 -14.07 30.00 -35.40
C TYR A 106 -13.87 29.57 -33.94
N VAL A 107 -12.61 29.44 -33.50
CA VAL A 107 -12.26 29.11 -32.11
C VAL A 107 -12.82 30.15 -31.15
N LYS A 108 -12.67 31.44 -31.47
CA LYS A 108 -13.20 32.51 -30.62
C LYS A 108 -14.73 32.45 -30.55
N GLU A 109 -15.41 32.52 -31.70
CA GLU A 109 -16.86 32.74 -31.77
C GLU A 109 -17.68 31.49 -31.39
N ASN A 110 -17.21 30.29 -31.75
CA ASN A 110 -17.98 29.05 -31.55
C ASN A 110 -17.50 28.19 -30.36
N LEU A 111 -16.30 28.42 -29.81
CA LEU A 111 -15.79 27.65 -28.66
C LEU A 111 -15.60 28.53 -27.42
N ILE A 112 -14.86 29.65 -27.53
CA ILE A 112 -14.46 30.46 -26.37
C ILE A 112 -15.60 31.38 -25.89
N ASP A 113 -16.24 32.12 -26.80
CA ASP A 113 -17.32 33.06 -26.43
C ASP A 113 -18.54 32.35 -25.78
N PRO A 114 -18.97 31.14 -26.20
CA PRO A 114 -19.95 30.34 -25.46
C PRO A 114 -19.50 29.91 -24.06
N LEU A 115 -18.24 29.46 -23.89
CA LEU A 115 -17.70 29.10 -22.58
C LEU A 115 -17.68 30.30 -21.63
N LEU A 116 -17.30 31.49 -22.12
CA LEU A 116 -17.32 32.75 -21.37
C LEU A 116 -18.76 33.19 -21.02
N ARG A 117 -19.72 33.00 -21.93
CA ARG A 117 -21.16 33.25 -21.70
C ARG A 117 -21.75 32.36 -20.60
N TRP A 118 -21.26 31.14 -20.44
CA TRP A 118 -21.69 30.21 -19.39
C TRP A 118 -20.87 30.30 -18.09
N GLN A 119 -19.65 30.82 -18.14
CA GLN A 119 -18.73 31.00 -17.01
C GLN A 119 -19.41 31.49 -15.71
N PRO A 120 -20.19 32.58 -15.66
CA PRO A 120 -20.74 33.06 -14.38
C PRO A 120 -21.77 32.10 -13.76
N LYS A 121 -22.51 31.35 -14.59
CA LYS A 121 -23.48 30.34 -14.11
C LYS A 121 -22.76 29.06 -13.67
N VAL A 122 -21.64 28.71 -14.32
CA VAL A 122 -20.79 27.58 -13.88
C VAL A 122 -20.01 27.95 -12.62
N GLN A 123 -19.65 29.22 -12.41
CA GLN A 123 -19.05 29.69 -11.17
C GLN A 123 -20.00 29.52 -9.96
N GLN A 124 -21.28 29.87 -10.10
CA GLN A 124 -22.31 29.56 -9.08
C GLN A 124 -22.42 28.05 -8.77
N LEU A 125 -22.19 27.19 -9.77
CA LEU A 125 -22.16 25.74 -9.59
C LEU A 125 -20.89 25.30 -8.83
N ILE A 126 -19.73 25.86 -9.15
CA ILE A 126 -18.46 25.64 -8.43
C ILE A 126 -18.61 26.05 -6.95
N GLU A 127 -19.25 27.19 -6.67
CA GLU A 127 -19.56 27.67 -5.31
C GLU A 127 -20.51 26.71 -4.56
N GLN A 128 -21.52 26.15 -5.24
CA GLN A 128 -22.36 25.10 -4.66
C GLN A 128 -21.58 23.82 -4.33
N LEU A 129 -20.51 23.49 -5.07
CA LEU A 129 -19.65 22.35 -4.80
C LEU A 129 -18.66 22.63 -3.65
N THR A 130 -18.03 23.82 -3.60
CA THR A 130 -17.15 24.20 -2.47
C THR A 130 -17.93 24.27 -1.17
N ASN A 131 -19.15 24.81 -1.17
CA ASN A 131 -19.97 24.89 0.04
C ASN A 131 -20.37 23.50 0.55
N LYS A 132 -20.65 22.53 -0.34
CA LYS A 132 -20.85 21.12 0.06
C LYS A 132 -19.59 20.50 0.66
N LEU A 133 -18.42 20.77 0.09
CA LEU A 133 -17.14 20.22 0.54
C LEU A 133 -16.71 20.80 1.91
N ASN A 134 -16.91 22.10 2.11
CA ASN A 134 -16.67 22.77 3.39
C ASN A 134 -17.65 22.30 4.48
N ASN A 135 -18.93 22.08 4.12
CA ASN A 135 -19.90 21.55 5.07
C ASN A 135 -19.53 20.13 5.53
N LEU A 136 -19.04 19.27 4.63
CA LEU A 136 -18.53 17.94 4.98
C LEU A 136 -17.42 18.00 6.04
N THR A 137 -16.41 18.88 5.88
CA THR A 137 -15.34 19.02 6.89
C THR A 137 -15.84 19.57 8.23
N THR A 138 -16.82 20.48 8.24
CA THR A 138 -17.44 20.94 9.51
C THR A 138 -18.38 19.93 10.17
N THR A 139 -18.85 18.89 9.46
CA THR A 139 -19.67 17.81 10.08
C THR A 139 -18.86 16.77 10.86
N VAL A 140 -17.54 16.93 10.99
CA VAL A 140 -16.78 16.25 12.04
C VAL A 140 -17.23 16.79 13.38
N LYS A 141 -18.12 16.05 14.07
CA LYS A 141 -18.50 16.34 15.45
C LYS A 141 -17.22 16.34 16.30
N THR A 142 -16.76 17.52 16.71
CA THR A 142 -15.68 17.67 17.67
C THR A 142 -16.14 17.12 19.01
N SER A 143 -15.83 15.85 19.28
CA SER A 143 -15.90 15.29 20.62
C SER A 143 -15.09 16.19 21.55
N SER A 144 -15.75 16.73 22.57
CA SER A 144 -15.13 17.61 23.58
C SER A 144 -13.81 17.02 24.06
N VAL A 145 -12.73 17.80 24.00
CA VAL A 145 -11.40 17.36 24.42
C VAL A 145 -11.46 16.88 25.87
N THR A 146 -11.17 15.60 26.07
CA THR A 146 -11.18 14.97 27.40
C THR A 146 -10.05 15.54 28.24
N GLN A 147 -10.36 16.49 29.14
CA GLN A 147 -9.39 16.99 30.09
C GLN A 147 -8.98 15.86 31.06
N PRO A 148 -7.67 15.66 31.34
CA PRO A 148 -7.22 14.71 32.33
C PRO A 148 -7.76 15.12 33.71
N LYS A 149 -8.57 14.27 34.32
CA LYS A 149 -8.99 14.44 35.72
C LYS A 149 -8.00 13.73 36.63
N GLU A 150 -7.42 14.49 37.56
CA GLU A 150 -6.45 13.97 38.52
C GLU A 150 -7.03 12.81 39.36
N PHE A 151 -6.17 11.86 39.71
CA PHE A 151 -6.58 10.64 40.40
C PHE A 151 -6.50 10.82 41.92
N ASN A 152 -7.62 10.61 42.61
CA ASN A 152 -7.66 10.65 44.07
C ASN A 152 -6.82 9.50 44.66
N LEU A 153 -5.68 9.83 45.24
CA LEU A 153 -4.91 8.89 46.07
C LEU A 153 -5.68 8.55 47.36
N THR A 154 -5.51 7.31 47.81
CA THR A 154 -5.83 6.83 49.18
C THR A 154 -7.25 7.09 49.72
N VAL A 155 -8.28 6.57 49.04
CA VAL A 155 -9.40 5.89 49.73
C VAL A 155 -9.73 4.59 48.98
N PRO A 156 -9.71 3.40 49.61
CA PRO A 156 -10.12 2.17 48.95
C PRO A 156 -11.63 2.19 48.70
N LYS A 157 -12.07 2.12 47.44
CA LYS A 157 -13.49 1.98 47.11
C LYS A 157 -14.01 0.61 47.58
N PRO A 158 -15.13 0.55 48.34
CA PRO A 158 -15.71 -0.74 48.73
C PRO A 158 -16.21 -1.51 47.49
N ARG A 159 -16.00 -2.83 47.51
CA ARG A 159 -16.26 -3.73 46.37
C ARG A 159 -17.75 -4.08 46.26
N ALA A 160 -18.58 -3.12 45.91
CA ALA A 160 -19.99 -3.38 45.61
C ALA A 160 -20.13 -4.25 44.35
N THR A 161 -20.70 -5.46 44.50
CA THR A 161 -21.14 -6.28 43.37
C THR A 161 -22.39 -5.64 42.75
N PRO A 162 -22.40 -5.30 41.45
CA PRO A 162 -23.53 -4.62 40.84
C PRO A 162 -24.71 -5.60 40.69
N LEU A 163 -25.78 -5.35 41.45
CA LEU A 163 -27.05 -6.07 41.33
C LEU A 163 -27.66 -5.73 39.95
N PRO A 164 -28.22 -6.70 39.20
CA PRO A 164 -28.39 -6.58 37.75
C PRO A 164 -29.46 -5.57 37.32
N LEU A 165 -29.03 -4.32 37.16
CA LEU A 165 -29.77 -3.23 36.57
C LEU A 165 -30.37 -3.68 35.22
N PRO A 166 -31.70 -3.59 35.06
CA PRO A 166 -32.32 -3.52 33.75
C PRO A 166 -31.67 -2.44 32.84
N ILE A 167 -31.50 -2.70 31.54
CA ILE A 167 -31.09 -1.73 30.49
C ILE A 167 -31.99 -2.01 29.28
N HIS A 168 -32.78 -1.03 28.83
CA HIS A 168 -33.81 -1.19 27.77
C HIS A 168 -33.10 -1.20 26.40
N LEU A 169 -32.50 -2.36 26.08
CA LEU A 169 -31.86 -2.61 24.80
C LEU A 169 -32.93 -2.72 23.70
N PRO A 170 -32.90 -1.86 22.66
CA PRO A 170 -33.69 -2.13 21.46
C PRO A 170 -33.24 -3.51 20.94
N VAL A 171 -34.20 -4.43 20.82
CA VAL A 171 -33.89 -5.75 20.27
C VAL A 171 -33.33 -5.53 18.87
N LEU A 172 -32.18 -6.13 18.56
CA LEU A 172 -31.77 -6.20 17.17
C LEU A 172 -32.62 -7.31 16.55
N GLU A 173 -33.42 -6.96 15.53
CA GLU A 173 -34.30 -7.94 14.90
C GLU A 173 -33.50 -9.18 14.47
N LYS A 174 -34.06 -10.37 14.69
CA LYS A 174 -33.44 -11.63 14.29
C LYS A 174 -33.23 -11.59 12.77
N ARG A 175 -31.96 -11.40 12.35
CA ARG A 175 -31.55 -11.39 10.94
C ARG A 175 -32.27 -12.53 10.21
N ARG A 176 -33.02 -12.20 9.17
CA ARG A 176 -33.78 -13.18 8.37
C ARG A 176 -32.88 -14.37 8.04
N PRO A 177 -33.32 -15.62 8.24
CA PRO A 177 -32.47 -16.79 8.07
C PRO A 177 -31.86 -16.79 6.67
N VAL A 178 -30.55 -17.03 6.60
CA VAL A 178 -29.78 -17.04 5.34
C VAL A 178 -30.49 -17.99 4.37
N PRO A 179 -31.02 -17.51 3.24
CA PRO A 179 -31.90 -18.32 2.40
C PRO A 179 -31.16 -19.58 1.93
N PRO A 180 -31.83 -20.75 1.91
CA PRO A 180 -31.17 -22.03 1.63
C PRO A 180 -30.59 -22.16 0.22
N SER A 181 -30.80 -21.16 -0.65
CA SER A 181 -30.11 -20.98 -1.92
C SER A 181 -28.64 -20.56 -1.79
N ILE A 182 -28.19 -20.05 -0.64
CA ILE A 182 -26.78 -19.65 -0.42
C ILE A 182 -25.91 -20.87 -0.07
N TYR A 183 -26.48 -21.86 0.62
CA TYR A 183 -25.80 -23.13 0.92
C TYR A 183 -25.92 -24.16 -0.22
N LYS A 184 -26.81 -23.94 -1.19
CA LYS A 184 -26.87 -24.74 -2.42
C LYS A 184 -25.92 -24.13 -3.46
N PRO A 185 -24.92 -24.88 -3.99
CA PRO A 185 -24.04 -24.34 -5.00
C PRO A 185 -24.82 -23.99 -6.28
N PRO A 186 -24.42 -22.93 -7.02
CA PRO A 186 -25.01 -22.56 -8.30
C PRO A 186 -25.09 -23.74 -9.30
N LYS A 187 -26.07 -23.71 -10.21
CA LYS A 187 -26.25 -24.75 -11.25
C LYS A 187 -24.99 -24.90 -12.10
N GLU A 188 -24.34 -23.77 -12.33
CA GLU A 188 -23.08 -23.56 -13.03
C GLU A 188 -21.93 -24.34 -12.36
N ARG A 189 -21.89 -24.44 -11.02
CA ARG A 189 -20.91 -25.30 -10.33
C ARG A 189 -21.16 -26.78 -10.59
N LYS A 190 -22.41 -27.23 -10.53
CA LYS A 190 -22.76 -28.63 -10.87
C LYS A 190 -22.48 -28.98 -12.32
N GLN A 191 -22.67 -28.03 -13.24
CA GLN A 191 -22.28 -28.17 -14.65
C GLN A 191 -20.76 -28.25 -14.80
N LEU A 192 -19.99 -27.39 -14.09
CA LEU A 192 -18.53 -27.44 -14.07
C LEU A 192 -17.98 -28.72 -13.42
N GLU A 193 -18.64 -29.26 -12.40
CA GLU A 193 -18.34 -30.56 -11.78
C GLU A 193 -18.58 -31.70 -12.80
N ALA A 194 -19.75 -31.76 -13.44
CA ALA A 194 -20.03 -32.74 -14.49
C ALA A 194 -19.13 -32.59 -15.73
N ILE A 195 -18.67 -31.37 -16.07
CA ILE A 195 -17.67 -31.14 -17.12
C ILE A 195 -16.29 -31.62 -16.66
N LYS A 196 -15.89 -31.39 -15.40
CA LYS A 196 -14.65 -31.93 -14.83
C LYS A 196 -14.65 -33.45 -14.83
N GLU A 197 -15.73 -34.10 -14.40
CA GLU A 197 -15.88 -35.56 -14.44
C GLU A 197 -15.76 -36.11 -15.86
N LYS A 198 -16.47 -35.51 -16.84
CA LYS A 198 -16.35 -35.89 -18.26
C LYS A 198 -14.96 -35.66 -18.82
N ASN A 199 -14.27 -34.59 -18.42
CA ASN A 199 -12.89 -34.32 -18.84
C ASN A 199 -11.89 -35.26 -18.16
N LEU A 200 -12.13 -35.67 -16.92
CA LEU A 200 -11.32 -36.64 -16.18
C LEU A 200 -11.51 -38.06 -16.74
N GLN A 201 -12.75 -38.44 -17.09
CA GLN A 201 -13.04 -39.66 -17.85
C GLN A 201 -12.35 -39.64 -19.23
N LYS A 202 -12.45 -38.53 -19.99
CA LYS A 202 -11.72 -38.37 -21.25
C LYS A 202 -10.21 -38.43 -21.09
N ALA A 203 -9.66 -37.82 -20.04
CA ALA A 203 -8.22 -37.88 -19.74
C ALA A 203 -7.81 -39.32 -19.40
N ASN A 204 -8.55 -40.02 -18.55
CA ASN A 204 -8.28 -41.43 -18.21
C ASN A 204 -8.38 -42.32 -19.45
N VAL A 205 -9.38 -42.15 -20.31
CA VAL A 205 -9.50 -42.87 -21.59
C VAL A 205 -8.33 -42.54 -22.51
N SER A 206 -7.93 -41.27 -22.63
CA SER A 206 -6.77 -40.85 -23.43
C SER A 206 -5.44 -41.40 -22.90
N VAL A 207 -5.29 -41.46 -21.57
CA VAL A 207 -4.12 -42.06 -20.91
C VAL A 207 -4.11 -43.57 -21.15
N LEU A 208 -5.21 -44.27 -20.94
CA LEU A 208 -5.35 -45.70 -21.25
C LEU A 208 -5.07 -45.99 -22.73
N TYR A 209 -5.54 -45.15 -23.65
CA TYR A 209 -5.24 -45.27 -25.08
C TYR A 209 -3.73 -45.11 -25.35
N SER A 210 -3.10 -44.09 -24.74
CA SER A 210 -1.64 -43.87 -24.82
C SER A 210 -0.82 -45.01 -24.20
N CYS A 211 -1.29 -45.62 -23.11
CA CYS A 211 -0.68 -46.80 -22.51
C CYS A 211 -0.84 -48.03 -23.40
N SER A 212 -1.98 -48.19 -24.10
CA SER A 212 -2.16 -49.30 -25.04
C SER A 212 -1.20 -49.18 -26.24
N THR A 213 -0.95 -47.96 -26.74
CA THR A 213 0.09 -47.72 -27.76
C THR A 213 1.52 -47.86 -27.22
N LEU A 214 1.73 -47.68 -25.91
CA LEU A 214 3.02 -47.87 -25.24
C LEU A 214 3.12 -49.27 -24.59
N SER A 215 2.87 -50.31 -25.39
CA SER A 215 2.99 -51.72 -24.98
C SER A 215 4.44 -52.21 -24.83
N PHE A 216 5.36 -51.36 -24.33
CA PHE A 216 6.74 -51.69 -24.00
C PHE A 216 7.19 -50.95 -22.73
N LEU A 217 8.09 -51.57 -21.96
CA LEU A 217 8.64 -51.12 -20.66
C LEU A 217 7.72 -51.24 -19.41
N PRO A 218 7.37 -52.46 -18.96
CA PRO A 218 6.94 -52.67 -17.57
C PRO A 218 8.14 -52.51 -16.62
N ASN A 219 8.04 -51.59 -15.64
CA ASN A 219 8.62 -51.73 -14.27
C ASN A 219 8.51 -50.46 -13.39
N LEU A 220 8.33 -49.25 -13.96
CA LEU A 220 8.52 -48.00 -13.19
C LEU A 220 7.25 -47.37 -12.55
N PHE A 221 6.10 -48.05 -12.57
CA PHE A 221 4.80 -47.44 -12.20
C PHE A 221 4.09 -48.01 -10.96
N PHE A 222 4.69 -48.95 -10.23
CA PHE A 222 4.04 -49.59 -9.07
C PHE A 222 4.26 -48.88 -7.71
N TYR A 223 5.27 -48.01 -7.59
CA TYR A 223 5.71 -47.50 -6.27
C TYR A 223 5.04 -46.20 -5.80
N THR A 224 4.43 -45.42 -6.69
CA THR A 224 3.91 -44.08 -6.37
C THR A 224 2.43 -44.03 -6.00
N PHE A 225 1.65 -45.08 -6.29
CA PHE A 225 0.20 -45.09 -6.08
C PHE A 225 -0.23 -45.43 -4.63
N ILE A 226 0.59 -46.19 -3.90
CA ILE A 226 0.24 -46.74 -2.58
C ILE A 226 0.45 -45.74 -1.42
N MET A 227 1.32 -44.73 -1.59
CA MET A 227 1.76 -43.87 -0.48
C MET A 227 0.88 -42.63 -0.21
N CYS A 228 -0.22 -42.41 -0.94
CA CYS A 228 -1.11 -41.24 -0.74
C CYS A 228 -2.45 -41.55 -0.03
N SER A 229 -2.72 -42.80 0.35
CA SER A 229 -4.02 -43.23 0.90
C SER A 229 -4.06 -43.41 2.42
N SER A 230 -2.97 -43.12 3.15
CA SER A 230 -2.92 -43.25 4.61
C SER A 230 -2.22 -42.06 5.29
N ASN A 231 -2.99 -41.00 5.55
CA ASN A 231 -2.72 -40.03 6.63
C ASN A 231 -3.93 -39.09 6.85
N TYR A 232 -5.05 -39.67 7.28
CA TYR A 232 -6.20 -38.93 7.82
C TYR A 232 -6.61 -39.54 9.16
N PHE A 233 -5.84 -39.27 10.23
CA PHE A 233 -6.38 -39.38 11.58
C PHE A 233 -5.76 -38.35 12.54
N SER A 234 -6.52 -38.05 13.59
CA SER A 234 -6.20 -37.02 14.58
C SER A 234 -5.14 -37.48 15.58
N CYS A 235 -4.24 -36.59 16.00
CA CYS A 235 -4.27 -36.11 17.39
C CYS A 235 -3.48 -34.83 17.62
N SER A 236 -3.78 -34.13 18.73
CA SER A 236 -2.97 -33.01 19.21
C SER A 236 -1.78 -33.52 20.04
N SER A 237 -0.59 -32.95 19.86
CA SER A 237 0.41 -32.84 20.92
C SER A 237 1.44 -31.75 20.60
N LYS A 238 2.12 -31.28 21.66
CA LYS A 238 3.08 -30.17 21.62
C LYS A 238 4.37 -30.62 20.92
N VAL A 239 4.87 -29.83 19.98
CA VAL A 239 6.24 -29.93 19.44
C VAL A 239 6.90 -28.56 19.54
N SER A 240 8.15 -28.53 19.99
CA SER A 240 8.94 -27.31 20.14
C SER A 240 9.39 -26.74 18.79
N ILE A 241 9.34 -25.42 18.65
CA ILE A 241 9.84 -24.73 17.45
C ILE A 241 11.37 -24.67 17.54
N HIS A 242 12.05 -25.63 16.92
CA HIS A 242 13.44 -25.44 16.53
C HIS A 242 13.50 -24.59 15.25
N PRO A 243 14.40 -23.59 15.15
CA PRO A 243 14.62 -22.88 13.89
C PRO A 243 15.17 -23.84 12.83
N PHE A 244 14.38 -24.12 11.80
CA PHE A 244 14.81 -24.94 10.67
C PHE A 244 15.85 -24.17 9.86
N HIS A 245 17.11 -24.56 10.00
CA HIS A 245 18.22 -23.98 9.24
C HIS A 245 18.19 -24.55 7.83
N TRP A 246 18.04 -23.71 6.80
CA TRP A 246 18.27 -24.17 5.43
C TRP A 246 19.78 -24.17 5.18
N GLU A 247 20.31 -25.33 4.82
CA GLU A 247 21.64 -25.44 4.23
C GLU A 247 21.49 -25.44 2.71
N ASN A 248 22.35 -24.68 2.04
CA ASN A 248 22.22 -24.36 0.62
C ASN A 248 22.74 -25.52 -0.27
N GLU A 249 22.22 -26.73 -0.10
CA GLU A 249 22.42 -27.78 -1.10
C GLU A 249 21.68 -27.40 -2.38
N THR A 250 22.41 -26.73 -3.28
CA THR A 250 21.94 -26.42 -4.63
C THR A 250 21.85 -27.71 -5.42
N VAL A 251 20.76 -28.45 -5.24
CA VAL A 251 20.38 -29.56 -6.11
C VAL A 251 20.35 -28.99 -7.53
N GLN A 252 21.35 -29.36 -8.34
CA GLN A 252 21.41 -28.95 -9.73
C GLN A 252 20.26 -29.65 -10.45
N MET A 253 19.14 -28.92 -10.58
CA MET A 253 18.08 -29.23 -11.51
C MET A 253 18.69 -29.25 -12.91
N HIS A 254 19.16 -30.42 -13.29
CA HIS A 254 19.53 -30.74 -14.66
C HIS A 254 18.25 -30.66 -15.45
N TYR A 255 17.99 -29.48 -16.02
CA TYR A 255 16.99 -29.29 -17.06
C TYR A 255 17.34 -30.28 -18.16
N HIS A 256 16.64 -31.41 -18.17
CA HIS A 256 16.74 -32.37 -19.24
C HIS A 256 16.34 -31.61 -20.49
N SER A 257 17.30 -31.32 -21.36
CA SER A 257 17.08 -30.56 -22.58
C SER A 257 16.32 -31.45 -23.54
N VAL A 258 15.00 -31.56 -23.33
CA VAL A 258 14.06 -32.03 -24.32
C VAL A 258 14.38 -31.24 -25.57
N SER A 259 14.90 -31.92 -26.59
CA SER A 259 14.95 -31.36 -27.93
C SER A 259 13.51 -31.05 -28.27
N ILE A 260 13.17 -29.76 -28.27
CA ILE A 260 11.92 -29.30 -28.85
C ILE A 260 12.14 -29.40 -30.35
N ASP A 261 12.07 -30.63 -30.86
CA ASP A 261 11.92 -30.95 -32.26
C ASP A 261 10.80 -30.03 -32.78
N ASN A 262 11.04 -29.36 -33.91
CA ASN A 262 10.28 -28.17 -34.29
C ASN A 262 8.82 -28.49 -34.65
N ILE A 263 7.98 -28.73 -33.63
CA ILE A 263 6.52 -28.78 -33.74
C ILE A 263 6.10 -27.44 -34.33
N PRO A 264 5.51 -27.40 -35.54
CA PRO A 264 5.17 -26.15 -36.19
C PRO A 264 4.00 -25.52 -35.43
N ILE A 265 4.32 -24.62 -34.49
CA ILE A 265 3.34 -23.84 -33.74
C ILE A 265 2.59 -22.99 -34.77
N LYS A 266 1.37 -23.42 -35.13
CA LYS A 266 0.52 -22.75 -36.11
C LYS A 266 0.15 -21.36 -35.59
N LEU A 267 0.95 -20.37 -35.97
CA LEU A 267 0.74 -18.98 -35.59
C LEU A 267 -0.63 -18.52 -36.09
N ASN A 268 -1.39 -17.84 -35.22
CA ASN A 268 -2.62 -17.17 -35.61
C ASN A 268 -2.27 -16.11 -36.68
N THR A 269 -3.09 -15.98 -37.72
CA THR A 269 -2.89 -15.00 -38.81
C THR A 269 -2.69 -13.59 -38.26
N ALA A 270 -3.47 -13.20 -37.26
CA ALA A 270 -3.33 -11.91 -36.58
C ALA A 270 -2.05 -11.76 -35.74
N ALA A 271 -1.33 -12.84 -35.42
CA ALA A 271 0.03 -12.78 -34.86
C ALA A 271 1.08 -12.57 -35.97
N ILE A 272 0.97 -13.33 -37.06
CA ILE A 272 1.83 -13.21 -38.26
C ILE A 272 1.82 -11.77 -38.77
N TRP A 273 0.64 -11.18 -38.98
CA TRP A 273 0.53 -9.78 -39.44
C TRP A 273 1.10 -8.75 -38.46
N ARG A 274 0.99 -8.96 -37.14
CA ARG A 274 1.57 -8.05 -36.12
C ARG A 274 3.09 -8.13 -36.07
N GLU A 275 3.65 -9.33 -36.21
CA GLU A 275 5.09 -9.56 -36.23
C GLU A 275 5.73 -9.08 -37.54
N GLY A 276 5.09 -9.35 -38.68
CA GLY A 276 5.48 -8.83 -39.99
C GLY A 276 5.48 -7.29 -40.00
N ALA A 277 4.43 -6.65 -39.50
CA ALA A 277 4.37 -5.19 -39.40
C ALA A 277 5.44 -4.59 -38.45
N LEU A 278 5.87 -5.35 -37.43
CA LEU A 278 6.95 -4.93 -36.54
C LEU A 278 8.31 -4.99 -37.26
N TYR A 279 8.58 -6.05 -38.03
CA TYR A 279 9.81 -6.13 -38.82
C TYR A 279 9.82 -5.15 -40.00
N GLN A 280 8.69 -4.90 -40.66
CA GLN A 280 8.58 -3.88 -41.70
C GLN A 280 8.95 -2.49 -41.17
N ARG A 281 8.44 -2.08 -40.00
CA ARG A 281 8.84 -0.81 -39.36
C ARG A 281 10.33 -0.73 -39.06
N LYS A 282 10.93 -1.81 -38.53
CA LYS A 282 12.39 -1.86 -38.28
C LYS A 282 13.20 -1.78 -39.58
N MET A 283 12.73 -2.41 -40.65
CA MET A 283 13.34 -2.33 -41.97
C MET A 283 13.24 -0.90 -42.52
N GLU A 284 12.10 -0.25 -42.38
CA GLU A 284 11.93 1.17 -42.72
C GLU A 284 12.82 2.10 -41.86
N GLU A 285 13.01 1.79 -40.58
CA GLU A 285 13.88 2.55 -39.66
C GLU A 285 15.36 2.43 -40.06
N GLU A 286 15.85 1.22 -40.36
CA GLU A 286 17.24 1.02 -40.83
C GLU A 286 17.43 1.49 -42.29
N LEU A 287 16.39 1.45 -43.15
CA LEU A 287 16.45 2.08 -44.49
C LEU A 287 16.58 3.59 -44.37
N LYS A 288 15.73 4.26 -43.58
CA LYS A 288 15.83 5.71 -43.31
C LYS A 288 17.17 6.09 -42.69
N ARG A 289 17.75 5.21 -41.84
CA ARG A 289 19.12 5.37 -41.34
C ARG A 289 20.13 5.37 -42.48
N VAL A 290 20.13 4.34 -43.35
CA VAL A 290 21.05 4.26 -44.49
C VAL A 290 20.89 5.44 -45.46
N GLU A 291 19.65 5.88 -45.71
CA GLU A 291 19.35 7.09 -46.49
C GLU A 291 19.96 8.34 -45.86
N ASN A 292 19.86 8.51 -44.53
CA ASN A 292 20.47 9.63 -43.81
C ASN A 292 22.01 9.58 -43.88
N LEU A 293 22.63 8.39 -43.77
CA LEU A 293 24.08 8.22 -43.95
C LEU A 293 24.51 8.58 -45.37
N GLN A 294 23.73 8.19 -46.39
CA GLN A 294 23.97 8.55 -47.78
C GLN A 294 23.84 10.07 -48.04
N GLN A 295 22.99 10.76 -47.27
CA GLN A 295 22.88 12.22 -47.24
C GLN A 295 24.01 12.92 -46.44
N GLY A 296 24.93 12.16 -45.85
CA GLY A 296 26.08 12.69 -45.10
C GLY A 296 25.83 12.93 -43.61
N ALA A 297 24.75 12.42 -43.03
CA ALA A 297 24.55 12.44 -41.58
C ALA A 297 25.54 11.50 -40.87
N GLY A 298 26.09 11.94 -39.73
CA GLY A 298 27.00 11.13 -38.92
C GLY A 298 26.29 10.07 -38.08
N GLU A 299 26.94 8.93 -37.86
CA GLU A 299 26.45 7.85 -36.98
C GLU A 299 26.43 8.27 -35.50
N PRO A 300 25.26 8.30 -34.83
CA PRO A 300 25.19 8.62 -33.40
C PRO A 300 25.66 7.46 -32.49
N SER A 301 26.05 6.29 -33.05
CA SER A 301 26.40 5.11 -32.26
C SER A 301 27.57 5.37 -31.28
N GLU A 302 28.62 6.06 -31.71
CA GLU A 302 29.76 6.40 -30.85
C GLU A 302 29.35 7.28 -29.66
N PHE A 303 28.54 8.31 -29.90
CA PHE A 303 28.01 9.17 -28.84
C PHE A 303 27.08 8.40 -27.89
N LEU A 304 26.24 7.50 -28.40
CA LEU A 304 25.36 6.66 -27.59
C LEU A 304 26.12 5.59 -26.81
N GLU A 305 27.26 5.11 -27.29
CA GLU A 305 28.15 4.20 -26.56
C GLU A 305 28.96 4.93 -25.50
N TRP A 306 29.53 6.09 -25.82
CA TRP A 306 30.15 7.00 -24.84
C TRP A 306 29.15 7.36 -23.73
N GLN A 307 27.91 7.75 -24.06
CA GLN A 307 26.88 8.06 -23.07
C GLN A 307 26.54 6.87 -22.17
N LYS A 308 26.53 5.63 -22.69
CA LYS A 308 26.35 4.42 -21.88
C LYS A 308 27.55 4.16 -20.97
N GLN A 309 28.78 4.39 -21.46
CA GLN A 309 30.00 4.24 -20.66
C GLN A 309 30.06 5.27 -19.52
N MET A 310 29.75 6.54 -19.79
CA MET A 310 29.73 7.58 -18.76
C MET A 310 28.67 7.29 -17.70
N ARG A 311 27.42 6.97 -18.10
CA ARG A 311 26.38 6.52 -17.15
C ARG A 311 26.75 5.27 -16.35
N GLY A 312 27.63 4.41 -16.89
CA GLY A 312 28.22 3.28 -16.17
C GLY A 312 29.15 3.76 -15.06
N LYS A 313 30.12 4.61 -15.41
CA LYS A 313 31.06 5.24 -14.46
C LYS A 313 30.35 6.04 -13.38
N ASP A 314 29.39 6.89 -13.75
CA ASP A 314 28.58 7.69 -12.81
C ASP A 314 27.90 6.79 -11.74
N LEU A 315 27.48 5.59 -12.13
CA LEU A 315 26.81 4.62 -11.26
C LEU A 315 27.82 3.81 -10.43
N GLU A 316 28.98 3.46 -11.00
CA GLU A 316 30.09 2.81 -10.28
C GLU A 316 30.65 3.74 -9.19
N GLU A 317 30.86 5.02 -9.49
CA GLU A 317 31.28 6.05 -8.52
C GLU A 317 30.23 6.24 -7.40
N GLN A 318 28.93 6.29 -7.73
CA GLN A 318 27.87 6.35 -6.71
C GLN A 318 27.87 5.12 -5.78
N LEU A 319 28.09 3.92 -6.31
CA LEU A 319 28.20 2.70 -5.50
C LEU A 319 29.45 2.74 -4.60
N ALA A 320 30.58 3.21 -5.14
CA ALA A 320 31.82 3.38 -4.39
C ALA A 320 31.68 4.42 -3.25
N GLU A 321 31.01 5.55 -3.50
CA GLU A 321 30.69 6.52 -2.46
C GLU A 321 29.80 5.94 -1.35
N ILE A 322 28.78 5.15 -1.72
CA ILE A 322 27.88 4.50 -0.75
C ILE A 322 28.67 3.52 0.12
N GLU A 323 29.60 2.74 -0.44
CA GLU A 323 30.49 1.90 0.36
C GLU A 323 31.45 2.74 1.23
N CYS A 324 32.03 3.83 0.71
CA CYS A 324 32.89 4.73 1.49
C CYS A 324 32.15 5.32 2.69
N ARG A 325 30.93 5.86 2.49
CA ARG A 325 30.07 6.39 3.55
C ARG A 325 29.71 5.31 4.59
N ARG A 326 29.37 4.10 4.13
CA ARG A 326 29.12 2.92 4.99
C ARG A 326 30.34 2.52 5.83
N LEU A 327 31.55 2.63 5.29
CA LEU A 327 32.79 2.31 5.99
C LEU A 327 33.21 3.43 6.95
N GLN A 328 33.06 4.70 6.58
CA GLN A 328 33.27 5.86 7.46
C GLN A 328 32.38 5.77 8.71
N GLY A 329 31.10 5.40 8.56
CA GLY A 329 30.21 5.18 9.70
C GLY A 329 30.67 4.04 10.64
N LYS A 330 31.25 2.96 10.09
CA LYS A 330 31.83 1.87 10.88
C LYS A 330 33.12 2.29 11.60
N LEU A 331 33.94 3.12 10.96
CA LEU A 331 35.17 3.67 11.53
C LEU A 331 34.87 4.61 12.70
N SER A 332 33.97 5.57 12.50
CA SER A 332 33.51 6.50 13.52
C SER A 332 32.90 5.79 14.75
N HIS A 333 32.20 4.67 14.55
CA HIS A 333 31.68 3.86 15.65
C HIS A 333 32.78 3.22 16.52
N GLU A 334 33.82 2.65 15.93
CA GLU A 334 34.95 2.07 16.68
C GLU A 334 35.77 3.17 17.38
N GLU A 335 35.96 4.33 16.75
CA GLU A 335 36.61 5.50 17.35
C GLU A 335 35.81 6.08 18.53
N ALA A 336 34.48 6.12 18.45
CA ALA A 336 33.62 6.55 19.56
C ALA A 336 33.68 5.57 20.76
N ILE A 337 33.84 4.26 20.51
CA ILE A 337 34.05 3.26 21.57
C ILE A 337 35.40 3.50 22.26
N LEU A 338 36.47 3.70 21.50
CA LEU A 338 37.82 3.99 22.02
C LEU A 338 37.84 5.29 22.84
N ALA A 339 37.25 6.37 22.32
CA ALA A 339 37.14 7.63 23.06
C ALA A 339 36.39 7.46 24.39
N ARG A 340 35.30 6.67 24.41
CA ARG A 340 34.58 6.32 25.64
C ARG A 340 35.43 5.47 26.61
N GLN A 341 36.24 4.54 26.11
CA GLN A 341 37.17 3.77 26.94
C GLN A 341 38.23 4.67 27.60
N ASN A 342 38.83 5.59 26.83
CA ASN A 342 39.80 6.57 27.34
C ASN A 342 39.21 7.44 28.46
N VAL A 343 38.01 8.01 28.25
CA VAL A 343 37.33 8.84 29.28
C VAL A 343 37.02 8.04 30.54
N ILE A 344 36.66 6.76 30.42
CA ILE A 344 36.45 5.88 31.59
C ILE A 344 37.78 5.63 32.33
N GLN A 345 38.89 5.42 31.62
CA GLN A 345 40.21 5.25 32.25
C GLN A 345 40.71 6.52 32.94
N GLU A 346 40.50 7.69 32.35
CA GLU A 346 40.80 8.98 33.00
C GLU A 346 39.95 9.20 34.25
N ASN A 347 38.64 8.93 34.17
CA ASN A 347 37.74 9.14 35.31
C ASN A 347 38.02 8.16 36.45
N LYS A 348 38.50 6.94 36.17
CA LYS A 348 39.07 6.05 37.20
C LYS A 348 40.26 6.72 37.90
N LYS A 349 41.30 7.10 37.14
CA LYS A 349 42.50 7.77 37.69
C LYS A 349 42.16 8.99 38.55
N LYS A 350 41.24 9.85 38.09
CA LYS A 350 40.76 11.02 38.83
C LYS A 350 40.01 10.62 40.12
N ALA A 351 39.19 9.57 40.09
CA ALA A 351 38.46 9.05 41.25
C ALA A 351 39.34 8.28 42.25
N ASP A 352 40.49 7.76 41.80
CA ASP A 352 41.50 7.12 42.66
C ASP A 352 42.36 8.19 43.36
N LEU A 353 42.84 9.21 42.64
CA LEU A 353 43.49 10.40 43.23
C LEU A 353 42.60 11.09 44.28
N LEU A 354 41.32 11.34 43.95
CA LEU A 354 40.34 11.89 44.91
C LEU A 354 40.07 10.96 46.12
N ARG A 355 40.42 9.68 46.05
CA ARG A 355 40.35 8.75 47.20
C ARG A 355 41.58 8.87 48.08
N GLU A 356 42.76 9.06 47.47
CA GLU A 356 44.03 9.30 48.15
C GLU A 356 44.01 10.64 48.90
N GLU A 357 43.70 11.75 48.22
CA GLU A 357 43.50 13.08 48.83
C GLU A 357 42.50 13.03 50.00
N LYS A 358 41.39 12.32 49.83
CA LYS A 358 40.37 12.16 50.89
C LYS A 358 40.87 11.32 52.07
N ALA A 359 41.71 10.31 51.83
CA ALA A 359 42.31 9.51 52.89
C ALA A 359 43.32 10.33 53.72
N GLU A 360 44.13 11.16 53.07
CA GLU A 360 45.03 12.11 53.74
C GLU A 360 44.25 13.11 54.62
N LEU A 361 43.18 13.70 54.09
CA LEU A 361 42.30 14.59 54.85
C LEU A 361 41.61 13.88 56.03
N MET A 362 41.23 12.61 55.89
CA MET A 362 40.73 11.82 57.02
C MET A 362 41.81 11.59 58.09
N HIS A 363 43.06 11.36 57.69
CA HIS A 363 44.18 11.16 58.63
C HIS A 363 44.44 12.43 59.44
N GLN A 364 44.56 13.58 58.76
CA GLN A 364 44.72 14.89 59.41
C GLN A 364 43.55 15.24 60.35
N HIS A 365 42.32 14.87 59.98
CA HIS A 365 41.16 15.05 60.86
C HIS A 365 41.21 14.11 62.08
N ALA A 366 41.62 12.85 61.92
CA ALA A 366 41.78 11.91 63.03
C ALA A 366 42.85 12.37 64.04
N GLU A 367 43.98 12.90 63.54
CA GLU A 367 45.02 13.51 64.37
C GLU A 367 44.51 14.70 65.18
N LYS A 368 43.81 15.65 64.53
CA LYS A 368 43.19 16.81 65.21
C LYS A 368 42.17 16.37 66.27
N ARG A 369 41.30 15.41 65.96
CA ARG A 369 40.35 14.85 66.94
C ARG A 369 41.05 14.15 68.12
N LEU A 370 42.27 13.63 67.93
CA LEU A 370 43.08 13.06 69.00
C LEU A 370 43.84 14.12 69.82
N GLN A 371 44.14 15.29 69.24
CA GLN A 371 44.63 16.48 69.95
C GLN A 371 43.51 17.11 70.80
N GLU A 372 42.36 17.40 70.19
CA GLU A 372 41.15 17.89 70.88
C GLU A 372 40.75 16.97 72.06
N GLN A 373 40.87 15.65 71.91
CA GLN A 373 40.60 14.69 72.99
C GLN A 373 41.62 14.69 74.14
N LYS A 374 42.83 15.24 73.96
CA LYS A 374 43.79 15.48 75.05
C LYS A 374 43.44 16.77 75.78
N GLU A 375 43.29 17.86 75.02
CA GLU A 375 42.90 19.18 75.55
C GLU A 375 41.57 19.10 76.34
N MET A 376 40.56 18.40 75.81
CA MET A 376 39.29 18.20 76.50
C MET A 376 39.39 17.29 77.73
N LYS A 377 40.37 16.38 77.82
CA LYS A 377 40.63 15.61 79.05
C LYS A 377 41.30 16.48 80.10
N GLU A 378 42.32 17.26 79.72
CA GLU A 378 43.00 18.20 80.60
C GLU A 378 42.04 19.25 81.16
N LEU A 379 41.14 19.79 80.32
CA LEU A 379 40.06 20.69 80.74
C LEU A 379 39.02 19.97 81.61
N ALA A 380 38.64 18.73 81.30
CA ALA A 380 37.72 17.95 82.12
C ALA A 380 38.32 17.64 83.52
N ASP A 381 39.62 17.39 83.63
CA ASP A 381 40.31 17.20 84.90
C ASP A 381 40.36 18.49 85.74
N GLN A 382 40.58 19.65 85.10
CA GLN A 382 40.45 20.96 85.75
C GLN A 382 39.01 21.21 86.26
N VAL A 383 38.01 20.96 85.42
CA VAL A 383 36.59 21.09 85.79
C VAL A 383 36.20 20.08 86.88
N MET A 384 36.75 18.87 86.87
CA MET A 384 36.55 17.87 87.93
C MET A 384 37.20 18.29 89.27
N GLN A 385 38.33 18.98 89.25
CA GLN A 385 38.88 19.63 90.45
C GLN A 385 37.95 20.73 90.96
N GLY A 386 37.45 21.60 90.07
CA GLY A 386 36.42 22.60 90.41
C GLY A 386 35.13 21.99 90.97
N HIS A 387 34.63 20.89 90.39
CA HIS A 387 33.44 20.19 90.86
C HIS A 387 33.64 19.48 92.20
N LYS A 388 34.84 18.98 92.53
CA LYS A 388 35.14 18.48 93.89
C LYS A 388 34.92 19.59 94.92
N ASN A 389 35.41 20.79 94.64
CA ASN A 389 35.25 21.97 95.51
C ASN A 389 33.78 22.41 95.60
N VAL A 390 33.07 22.55 94.47
CA VAL A 390 31.65 22.92 94.46
C VAL A 390 30.76 21.87 95.14
N LYS A 391 31.09 20.57 95.03
CA LYS A 391 30.35 19.50 95.71
C LYS A 391 30.44 19.61 97.23
N GLN A 392 31.59 20.02 97.79
CA GLN A 392 31.76 20.32 99.22
C GLN A 392 30.92 21.52 99.70
N VAL A 393 30.53 22.43 98.79
CA VAL A 393 29.59 23.54 99.10
C VAL A 393 28.13 23.08 98.94
N LYS A 394 27.81 22.34 97.87
CA LYS A 394 26.43 21.92 97.56
C LYS A 394 25.85 20.93 98.58
N THR A 395 26.69 20.08 99.19
CA THR A 395 26.26 19.20 100.30
C THR A 395 25.89 19.96 101.57
N LYS A 396 26.40 21.19 101.77
CA LYS A 396 25.97 22.09 102.86
C LYS A 396 24.58 22.67 102.55
N LEU A 397 24.35 23.08 101.30
CA LEU A 397 23.08 23.68 100.84
C LEU A 397 21.91 22.68 100.74
N GLN A 398 22.15 21.42 100.35
CA GLN A 398 21.07 20.43 100.22
C GLN A 398 20.37 20.12 101.55
N LYS A 399 21.10 20.13 102.68
CA LYS A 399 20.53 19.99 104.03
C LYS A 399 19.47 21.05 104.34
N TYR A 400 19.62 22.25 103.77
CA TYR A 400 18.65 23.34 103.90
C TYR A 400 17.42 23.14 103.00
N LYS A 401 17.63 22.83 101.71
CA LYS A 401 16.50 22.74 100.75
C LYS A 401 15.56 21.55 100.97
N GLN A 402 16.02 20.47 101.61
CA GLN A 402 15.17 19.33 101.95
C GLN A 402 14.04 19.69 102.94
N GLN A 403 14.19 20.78 103.70
CA GLN A 403 13.18 21.27 104.65
C GLN A 403 12.01 22.00 103.99
N ILE A 404 12.13 22.38 102.72
CA ILE A 404 11.15 23.23 102.00
C ILE A 404 10.27 22.40 101.06
N ALA A 405 10.85 21.43 100.35
CA ALA A 405 10.14 20.67 99.31
C ALA A 405 8.97 19.83 99.84
N GLN A 406 8.95 19.51 101.13
CA GLN A 406 7.87 18.76 101.78
C GLN A 406 6.55 19.55 101.90
N GLN A 407 6.56 20.86 101.68
CA GLN A 407 5.40 21.74 101.89
C GLN A 407 4.56 22.01 100.63
N VAL A 408 4.97 21.50 99.45
CA VAL A 408 4.38 21.89 98.14
C VAL A 408 3.74 20.72 97.39
N SER A 409 3.99 19.48 97.81
CA SER A 409 3.51 18.28 97.10
C SER A 409 2.00 17.98 97.25
N GLU A 410 1.30 18.70 98.13
CA GLU A 410 -0.06 18.34 98.57
C GLU A 410 -1.18 18.98 97.71
N GLU A 411 -0.87 20.01 96.92
CA GLU A 411 -1.89 20.88 96.28
C GLU A 411 -2.35 20.44 94.87
N SER A 412 -1.55 19.66 94.13
CA SER A 412 -1.67 19.58 92.66
C SER A 412 -2.65 18.53 92.08
N GLY A 413 -3.28 17.70 92.93
CA GLY A 413 -3.90 16.44 92.48
C GLY A 413 -5.29 16.48 91.82
N GLN A 414 -5.97 17.63 91.74
CA GLN A 414 -7.46 17.64 91.71
C GLN A 414 -8.16 17.86 90.34
N LEU A 415 -7.47 18.25 89.26
CA LEU A 415 -8.12 18.92 88.10
C LEU A 415 -8.44 18.06 86.84
N LEU A 416 -8.06 16.78 86.74
CA LEU A 416 -7.86 16.12 85.42
C LEU A 416 -9.08 15.44 84.74
N ARG A 417 -10.28 15.39 85.33
CA ARG A 417 -11.26 14.29 85.05
C ARG A 417 -12.46 14.54 84.10
N GLN A 418 -12.59 15.67 83.38
CA GLN A 418 -13.92 16.13 82.91
C GLN A 418 -14.23 16.17 81.38
N ALA A 419 -13.42 15.62 80.46
CA ALA A 419 -13.48 16.06 79.04
C ALA A 419 -13.43 14.96 77.93
N LEU A 420 -14.41 14.02 77.83
CA LEU A 420 -14.26 12.86 76.91
C LEU A 420 -15.47 12.27 76.13
N GLU A 421 -16.72 12.78 76.20
CA GLU A 421 -17.91 11.95 75.82
C GLU A 421 -18.70 12.30 74.52
N GLU A 422 -18.36 13.32 73.70
CA GLU A 422 -19.35 13.96 72.79
C GLU A 422 -19.44 13.53 71.28
N GLU A 423 -18.60 12.64 70.72
CA GLU A 423 -18.36 12.62 69.25
C GLU A 423 -19.18 11.67 68.33
N GLU A 424 -19.81 10.58 68.80
CA GLU A 424 -19.98 9.37 67.94
C GLU A 424 -21.13 9.32 66.88
N GLU A 425 -22.20 10.12 66.93
CA GLU A 425 -23.49 9.71 66.32
C GLU A 425 -23.68 9.79 64.78
N LYS A 426 -22.85 10.53 64.03
CA LYS A 426 -23.29 11.24 62.80
C LYS A 426 -23.45 10.43 61.47
N ALA A 427 -23.25 9.11 61.42
CA ALA A 427 -22.74 8.44 60.19
C ALA A 427 -23.69 7.69 59.20
N LYS A 428 -25.00 7.48 59.45
CA LYS A 428 -25.71 6.26 58.95
C LYS A 428 -26.65 6.30 57.70
N LYS A 429 -26.84 7.37 56.91
CA LYS A 429 -28.06 7.52 56.04
C LYS A 429 -27.91 7.79 54.50
N ARG A 430 -27.15 7.03 53.69
CA ARG A 430 -27.10 7.22 52.19
C ARG A 430 -26.77 5.95 51.36
N TYR A 431 -27.72 5.34 50.61
CA TYR A 431 -27.36 4.33 49.57
C TYR A 431 -28.31 4.04 48.38
N GLU A 432 -29.64 3.86 48.56
CA GLU A 432 -30.39 2.87 47.72
C GLU A 432 -30.82 3.23 46.27
N ILE A 433 -30.76 4.48 45.80
CA ILE A 433 -31.29 4.80 44.45
C ILE A 433 -30.23 4.51 43.36
N ILE A 434 -30.50 3.54 42.47
CA ILE A 434 -30.21 3.48 41.01
C ILE A 434 -30.44 2.04 40.47
N GLN A 435 -31.70 1.66 40.19
CA GLN A 435 -32.03 0.49 39.34
C GLN A 435 -33.42 0.59 38.67
N GLN A 436 -33.53 0.54 37.32
CA GLN A 436 -34.63 -0.11 36.53
C GLN A 436 -34.58 0.10 34.99
N ILE A 437 -35.51 -0.56 34.23
CA ILE A 437 -35.80 -0.50 32.76
C ILE A 437 -34.65 -0.99 31.80
N ARG A 438 -34.53 -2.07 30.94
CA ARG A 438 -34.97 -3.41 30.34
C ARG A 438 -36.37 -3.71 29.77
N ALA A 439 -36.58 -4.08 28.48
CA ALA A 439 -35.72 -4.51 27.32
C ALA A 439 -36.00 -3.79 25.95
N ILE A 440 -36.62 -4.45 24.93
CA ILE A 440 -37.62 -3.90 23.94
C ILE A 440 -37.17 -2.85 22.86
N GLU A 441 -37.38 -2.95 21.51
CA GLU A 441 -37.83 -4.02 20.56
C GLU A 441 -37.59 -3.69 19.00
N SER A 442 -38.23 -4.35 17.97
CA SER A 442 -37.74 -4.44 16.54
C SER A 442 -38.64 -4.85 15.26
N VAL A 443 -38.70 -4.03 14.16
CA VAL A 443 -38.57 -4.17 12.60
C VAL A 443 -39.59 -4.85 11.51
N PRO A 444 -39.34 -5.33 10.19
CA PRO A 444 -40.23 -5.14 8.94
C PRO A 444 -40.51 -6.27 7.82
N GLY A 445 -41.22 -5.96 6.67
CA GLY A 445 -41.77 -6.88 5.56
C GLY A 445 -41.27 -6.84 4.04
N VAL A 446 -41.95 -7.49 3.01
CA VAL A 446 -41.45 -7.84 1.58
C VAL A 446 -42.47 -8.31 0.40
N ARG A 447 -42.25 -8.03 -0.96
CA ARG A 447 -42.65 -8.72 -2.31
C ARG A 447 -44.09 -8.63 -2.98
N HIS A 448 -44.54 -9.10 -4.21
CA HIS A 448 -44.17 -9.37 -5.70
C HIS A 448 -45.41 -9.99 -6.50
N LYS A 449 -45.61 -10.47 -7.81
CA LYS A 449 -45.19 -10.48 -9.30
C LYS A 449 -46.24 -11.40 -10.10
N PHE A 450 -46.35 -11.79 -11.44
CA PHE A 450 -46.20 -11.34 -12.89
C PHE A 450 -46.44 -12.53 -13.94
N VAL A 451 -46.98 -12.40 -15.20
CA VAL A 451 -47.12 -13.49 -16.28
C VAL A 451 -47.39 -13.05 -17.78
N ASP A 452 -47.53 -13.98 -18.78
CA ASP A 452 -47.33 -13.85 -20.29
C ASP A 452 -48.30 -14.71 -21.23
N LEU A 453 -48.18 -14.68 -22.60
CA LEU A 453 -49.08 -15.28 -23.65
C LEU A 453 -48.42 -16.15 -24.77
N THR A 454 -49.18 -17.08 -25.40
CA THR A 454 -48.78 -17.85 -26.61
C THR A 454 -49.91 -18.08 -27.64
N GLU A 455 -50.51 -17.02 -28.16
CA GLU A 455 -51.61 -17.08 -29.13
C GLU A 455 -51.28 -16.29 -30.42
N THR A 456 -51.70 -16.79 -31.59
CA THR A 456 -51.78 -15.95 -32.80
C THR A 456 -52.95 -14.98 -32.61
N GLY A 457 -52.64 -13.69 -32.42
CA GLY A 457 -53.58 -12.70 -31.86
C GLY A 457 -54.84 -12.32 -32.67
N GLY A 458 -55.13 -13.01 -33.77
CA GLY A 458 -56.43 -12.95 -34.47
C GLY A 458 -56.91 -11.55 -34.87
N HIS A 459 -56.05 -10.74 -35.49
CA HIS A 459 -56.33 -9.34 -35.80
C HIS A 459 -57.07 -9.15 -37.14
N GLY A 460 -57.26 -10.22 -37.93
CA GLY A 460 -58.10 -10.20 -39.14
C GLY A 460 -57.48 -9.47 -40.34
N LEU A 461 -56.15 -9.29 -40.35
CA LEU A 461 -55.45 -8.60 -41.43
C LEU A 461 -55.31 -9.53 -42.66
N PHE A 462 -55.44 -8.99 -43.87
CA PHE A 462 -55.28 -9.72 -45.15
C PHE A 462 -53.89 -10.36 -45.39
N GLY A 463 -52.96 -10.19 -44.45
CA GLY A 463 -51.64 -10.84 -44.43
C GLY A 463 -51.45 -11.85 -43.29
N GLU A 464 -52.50 -12.23 -42.55
CA GLU A 464 -52.46 -13.29 -41.52
C GLU A 464 -52.32 -14.68 -42.13
N MET A 465 -51.15 -14.93 -42.73
CA MET A 465 -50.70 -16.23 -43.16
C MET A 465 -50.51 -17.10 -41.92
N SER A 466 -51.17 -18.27 -41.88
CA SER A 466 -50.95 -19.22 -40.79
C SER A 466 -49.48 -19.65 -40.73
N ILE A 467 -49.04 -20.11 -39.55
CA ILE A 467 -47.67 -20.62 -39.33
C ILE A 467 -47.29 -21.72 -40.35
N VAL A 468 -48.28 -22.40 -40.93
CA VAL A 468 -48.12 -23.49 -41.90
C VAL A 468 -48.01 -22.98 -43.35
N GLU A 469 -48.89 -22.08 -43.81
CA GLU A 469 -48.84 -21.53 -45.19
C GLU A 469 -47.54 -20.76 -45.48
N LEU A 470 -46.92 -20.21 -44.43
CA LEU A 470 -45.62 -19.55 -44.47
C LEU A 470 -44.52 -20.51 -44.97
N LEU A 471 -44.65 -21.82 -44.72
CA LEU A 471 -43.61 -22.82 -44.98
C LEU A 471 -43.43 -23.17 -46.47
N GLU A 472 -44.49 -23.07 -47.28
CA GLU A 472 -44.45 -23.44 -48.71
C GLU A 472 -43.84 -22.34 -49.58
N ARG A 473 -44.17 -21.07 -49.33
CA ARG A 473 -43.50 -19.94 -50.01
C ARG A 473 -42.01 -19.90 -49.68
N LEU A 474 -41.63 -20.34 -48.48
CA LEU A 474 -40.22 -20.56 -48.13
C LEU A 474 -39.56 -21.72 -48.89
N ALA A 475 -40.27 -22.60 -49.59
CA ALA A 475 -39.65 -23.72 -50.33
C ALA A 475 -38.93 -23.23 -51.59
N LEU A 476 -39.64 -22.54 -52.49
CA LEU A 476 -39.07 -22.04 -53.76
C LEU A 476 -37.94 -21.01 -53.52
N LEU A 477 -38.09 -20.15 -52.51
CA LEU A 477 -37.05 -19.17 -52.16
C LEU A 477 -35.73 -19.84 -51.73
N LYS A 478 -35.77 -21.03 -51.10
CA LYS A 478 -34.56 -21.79 -50.76
C LYS A 478 -33.79 -22.28 -51.98
N GLU A 479 -34.40 -22.40 -53.16
CA GLU A 479 -33.73 -22.94 -54.35
C GLU A 479 -32.93 -21.88 -55.08
N ALA A 480 -33.53 -20.70 -55.32
CA ALA A 480 -32.79 -19.53 -55.76
C ALA A 480 -31.68 -19.13 -54.77
N GLN A 481 -31.92 -19.30 -53.47
CA GLN A 481 -30.92 -19.07 -52.43
C GLN A 481 -29.72 -20.04 -52.55
N LYS A 482 -29.91 -21.34 -52.83
CA LYS A 482 -28.80 -22.32 -52.98
C LYS A 482 -27.82 -21.91 -54.09
N ALA A 483 -28.32 -21.56 -55.27
CA ALA A 483 -27.47 -21.15 -56.39
C ALA A 483 -26.65 -19.88 -56.04
N ALA A 484 -27.31 -18.87 -55.44
CA ALA A 484 -26.66 -17.65 -54.96
C ALA A 484 -25.79 -17.84 -53.69
N GLU A 485 -25.81 -19.03 -53.06
CA GLU A 485 -24.83 -19.45 -52.06
C GLU A 485 -23.62 -20.14 -52.71
N GLU A 486 -23.79 -20.86 -53.83
CA GLU A 486 -22.73 -21.61 -54.49
C GLU A 486 -21.70 -20.70 -55.16
N GLU A 487 -22.13 -19.70 -55.94
CA GLU A 487 -21.22 -18.67 -56.47
C GLU A 487 -20.41 -17.97 -55.37
N LYS A 488 -21.04 -17.73 -54.20
CA LYS A 488 -20.38 -17.13 -53.04
C LYS A 488 -19.41 -18.09 -52.36
N ARG A 489 -19.68 -19.40 -52.33
CA ARG A 489 -18.75 -20.41 -51.81
C ARG A 489 -17.46 -20.40 -52.65
N ASP A 490 -17.56 -20.32 -53.97
CA ASP A 490 -16.40 -20.32 -54.87
C ASP A 490 -15.57 -19.02 -54.76
N GLN A 491 -16.24 -17.86 -54.72
CA GLN A 491 -15.58 -16.57 -54.42
C GLN A 491 -14.83 -16.62 -53.07
N ILE A 492 -15.48 -17.17 -52.03
CA ILE A 492 -14.89 -17.37 -50.70
C ILE A 492 -13.71 -18.35 -50.73
N ILE A 493 -13.71 -19.37 -51.60
CA ILE A 493 -12.60 -20.32 -51.77
C ILE A 493 -11.39 -19.63 -52.39
N HIS A 494 -11.56 -18.89 -53.49
CA HIS A 494 -10.45 -18.14 -54.12
C HIS A 494 -9.90 -17.04 -53.20
N GLU A 495 -10.76 -16.31 -52.48
CA GLU A 495 -10.32 -15.36 -51.47
C GLU A 495 -9.52 -16.02 -50.34
N LYS A 496 -9.88 -17.23 -49.89
CA LYS A 496 -9.11 -17.97 -48.88
C LYS A 496 -7.74 -18.37 -49.42
N GLN A 497 -7.66 -18.92 -50.63
CA GLN A 497 -6.40 -19.33 -51.26
C GLN A 497 -5.43 -18.14 -51.39
N ALA A 498 -5.89 -16.99 -51.87
CA ALA A 498 -5.07 -15.78 -51.98
C ALA A 498 -4.60 -15.26 -50.60
N LYS A 499 -5.49 -15.29 -49.59
CA LYS A 499 -5.14 -14.90 -48.21
C LYS A 499 -4.13 -15.87 -47.58
N GLU A 500 -4.25 -17.16 -47.84
CA GLU A 500 -3.32 -18.19 -47.36
C GLU A 500 -1.92 -18.05 -48.00
N GLN A 501 -1.84 -17.76 -49.30
CA GLN A 501 -0.58 -17.45 -49.99
C GLN A 501 0.14 -16.23 -49.36
N LEU A 502 -0.57 -15.11 -49.18
CA LEU A 502 -0.04 -13.90 -48.54
C LEU A 502 0.42 -14.15 -47.08
N ILE A 503 -0.21 -15.08 -46.37
CA ILE A 503 0.19 -15.46 -45.01
C ILE A 503 1.49 -16.28 -45.03
N LEU A 504 1.69 -17.17 -46.02
CA LEU A 504 2.92 -17.94 -46.19
C LEU A 504 4.11 -17.03 -46.55
N GLU A 505 3.95 -16.13 -47.51
CA GLU A 505 4.99 -15.13 -47.87
C GLU A 505 5.44 -14.30 -46.65
N LYS A 506 4.50 -13.94 -45.76
CA LYS A 506 4.79 -13.20 -44.53
C LYS A 506 5.46 -14.07 -43.46
N LEU A 507 5.12 -15.35 -43.37
CA LEU A 507 5.83 -16.31 -42.52
C LEU A 507 7.29 -16.49 -42.96
N ASP A 508 7.54 -16.58 -44.26
CA ASP A 508 8.90 -16.75 -44.80
C ASP A 508 9.76 -15.50 -44.52
N GLN A 509 9.23 -14.30 -44.75
CA GLN A 509 9.87 -13.03 -44.37
C GLN A 509 10.17 -12.97 -42.86
N ILE A 510 9.21 -13.36 -42.00
CA ILE A 510 9.40 -13.45 -40.55
C ILE A 510 10.50 -14.45 -40.17
N SER A 511 10.59 -15.59 -40.86
CA SER A 511 11.60 -16.63 -40.60
C SER A 511 13.02 -16.11 -40.86
N GLN A 512 13.20 -15.33 -41.93
CA GLN A 512 14.48 -14.72 -42.32
C GLN A 512 14.93 -13.70 -41.26
N PHE A 513 14.06 -12.76 -40.87
CA PHE A 513 14.35 -11.78 -39.81
C PHE A 513 14.66 -12.46 -38.46
N ARG A 514 13.95 -13.54 -38.10
CA ARG A 514 14.25 -14.33 -36.89
C ARG A 514 15.64 -14.96 -36.96
N ALA A 515 16.03 -15.53 -38.10
CA ALA A 515 17.34 -16.14 -38.30
C ALA A 515 18.49 -15.11 -38.29
N GLU A 516 18.24 -13.88 -38.75
CA GLU A 516 19.18 -12.76 -38.67
C GLU A 516 19.36 -12.25 -37.24
N LEU A 517 18.25 -11.98 -36.55
CA LEU A 517 18.28 -11.55 -35.14
C LEU A 517 18.91 -12.61 -34.23
N GLY A 518 18.67 -13.91 -34.51
CA GLY A 518 19.34 -15.01 -33.82
C GLY A 518 20.86 -15.01 -34.02
N ARG A 519 21.33 -14.85 -35.27
CA ARG A 519 22.76 -14.73 -35.59
C ARG A 519 23.40 -13.51 -34.91
N ALA A 520 22.75 -12.34 -34.98
CA ALA A 520 23.24 -11.12 -34.34
C ALA A 520 23.27 -11.21 -32.80
N ALA A 521 22.31 -11.91 -32.19
CA ALA A 521 22.29 -12.17 -30.76
C ALA A 521 23.41 -13.14 -30.32
N ALA A 522 23.67 -14.19 -31.10
CA ALA A 522 24.76 -15.13 -30.84
C ALA A 522 26.14 -14.45 -30.87
N LEU A 523 26.40 -13.61 -31.89
CA LEU A 523 27.64 -12.82 -31.99
C LEU A 523 27.83 -11.89 -30.79
N LYS A 524 26.79 -11.16 -30.37
CA LYS A 524 26.82 -10.30 -29.17
C LYS A 524 27.02 -11.10 -27.88
N GLN A 525 26.53 -12.34 -27.80
CA GLN A 525 26.79 -13.23 -26.66
C GLN A 525 28.24 -13.72 -26.65
N GLU A 526 28.83 -14.04 -27.82
CA GLU A 526 30.26 -14.36 -27.92
C GLU A 526 31.16 -13.19 -27.56
N GLU A 527 30.89 -11.99 -28.08
CA GLU A 527 31.60 -10.77 -27.68
C GLU A 527 31.55 -10.58 -26.17
N LYS A 528 30.36 -10.74 -25.56
CA LYS A 528 30.21 -10.60 -24.11
C LYS A 528 30.99 -11.67 -23.34
N LYS A 529 31.02 -12.93 -23.82
CA LYS A 529 31.85 -14.00 -23.26
C LYS A 529 33.33 -13.62 -23.34
N ARG A 530 33.84 -13.24 -24.52
CA ARG A 530 35.23 -12.80 -24.73
C ARG A 530 35.60 -11.62 -23.83
N LYS A 531 34.78 -10.56 -23.80
CA LYS A 531 34.93 -9.39 -22.92
C LYS A 531 34.92 -9.75 -21.44
N SER A 532 34.12 -10.75 -21.01
CA SER A 532 34.11 -11.25 -19.63
C SER A 532 35.29 -12.16 -19.27
N GLN A 533 35.96 -12.76 -20.26
CA GLN A 533 37.17 -13.58 -20.08
C GLN A 533 38.45 -12.73 -20.10
N SER A 534 38.45 -11.60 -20.82
CA SER A 534 39.53 -10.61 -20.83
C SER A 534 39.40 -9.54 -19.73
N GLY A 535 38.36 -9.62 -18.90
CA GLY A 535 38.11 -8.63 -17.84
C GLY A 535 39.03 -8.84 -16.65
N GLU A 536 40.04 -7.97 -16.49
CA GLU A 536 40.67 -7.76 -15.20
C GLU A 536 39.59 -7.46 -14.14
N ARG A 537 39.76 -7.99 -12.93
CA ARG A 537 38.81 -7.71 -11.84
C ARG A 537 38.82 -6.20 -11.59
N PRO A 538 37.65 -5.53 -11.49
CA PRO A 538 37.61 -4.09 -11.28
C PRO A 538 38.45 -3.72 -10.06
N VAL A 539 39.41 -2.81 -10.27
CA VAL A 539 40.35 -2.36 -9.25
C VAL A 539 39.53 -1.76 -8.12
N LYS A 540 39.52 -2.41 -6.96
CA LYS A 540 38.77 -1.94 -5.79
C LYS A 540 39.35 -0.61 -5.34
N ASP A 541 38.54 0.45 -5.36
CA ASP A 541 38.94 1.80 -4.97
C ASP A 541 39.88 1.82 -3.77
N GLU A 542 41.01 2.49 -3.95
CA GLU A 542 42.00 2.68 -2.88
C GLU A 542 41.37 3.34 -1.64
N ARG A 543 40.37 4.21 -1.86
CA ARG A 543 39.53 4.82 -0.81
C ARG A 543 38.86 3.76 0.07
N ILE A 544 38.22 2.76 -0.55
CA ILE A 544 37.54 1.66 0.14
C ILE A 544 38.56 0.78 0.86
N LEU A 545 39.65 0.40 0.20
CA LEU A 545 40.71 -0.43 0.80
C LEU A 545 41.37 0.25 2.01
N ASN A 546 41.64 1.55 1.93
CA ASN A 546 42.27 2.30 3.01
C ASN A 546 41.31 2.53 4.20
N LEU A 547 40.00 2.71 3.95
CA LEU A 547 39.00 2.70 5.02
C LEU A 547 38.89 1.31 5.71
N GLN A 548 38.95 0.22 4.94
CA GLN A 548 38.94 -1.14 5.50
C GLN A 548 40.16 -1.40 6.40
N LYS A 549 41.37 -0.98 6.01
CA LYS A 549 42.58 -1.06 6.86
C LYS A 549 42.40 -0.33 8.19
N LYS A 550 41.98 0.94 8.16
CA LYS A 550 41.77 1.76 9.37
C LYS A 550 40.72 1.16 10.33
N ILE A 551 39.66 0.54 9.81
CA ILE A 551 38.67 -0.17 10.64
C ILE A 551 39.29 -1.39 11.35
N VAL A 552 40.21 -2.12 10.69
CA VAL A 552 40.94 -3.23 11.32
C VAL A 552 41.89 -2.72 12.39
N GLU A 553 42.64 -1.64 12.11
CA GLU A 553 43.54 -0.99 13.07
C GLU A 553 42.79 -0.56 14.35
N LYS A 554 41.67 0.19 14.21
CA LYS A 554 40.86 0.62 15.36
C LYS A 554 40.23 -0.54 16.13
N LYS A 555 39.83 -1.62 15.46
CA LYS A 555 39.38 -2.85 16.13
C LYS A 555 40.50 -3.56 16.91
N MET A 556 41.73 -3.48 16.44
CA MET A 556 42.90 -4.04 17.15
C MET A 556 43.31 -3.16 18.33
N GLU A 557 43.26 -1.83 18.21
CA GLU A 557 43.39 -0.90 19.35
C GLU A 557 42.35 -1.20 20.43
N ARG A 558 41.07 -1.32 20.06
CA ARG A 558 39.95 -1.62 20.97
C ARG A 558 40.13 -2.95 21.68
N LYS A 559 40.62 -3.99 20.98
CA LYS A 559 40.97 -5.28 21.61
C LYS A 559 42.11 -5.15 22.62
N LYS A 560 43.15 -4.38 22.32
CA LYS A 560 44.24 -4.10 23.28
C LYS A 560 43.72 -3.37 24.52
N GLN A 561 42.87 -2.35 24.36
CA GLN A 561 42.24 -1.62 25.47
C GLN A 561 41.17 -2.40 26.25
N ALA A 562 40.81 -3.61 25.83
CA ALA A 562 39.87 -4.48 26.52
C ALA A 562 40.53 -5.74 27.13
N GLY A 563 41.82 -5.95 26.85
CA GLY A 563 42.67 -6.96 27.51
C GLY A 563 43.62 -6.36 28.55
N LEU A 564 43.40 -5.10 28.92
CA LEU A 564 44.10 -4.29 29.93
C LEU A 564 43.06 -3.63 30.85
#